data_AF-A0A3D1AFI5-F1
#
_entry.id   AF-A0A3D1AFI5-F1
#
_cell.length_a   1.000
_cell.length_b   1.000
_cell.length_c   1.000
_cell.angle_alpha   90.00
_cell.angle_beta   90.00
_cell.angle_gamma   90.00
#
_symmetry.space_group_name_H-M   'P 1'
#
loop_
_entity.id
_entity.type
_entity.pdbx_description
1 polymer ?
#
loop_
_entity_poly.entity_id
_entity_poly.type
_entity_poly.pdbx_seq_one_letter_code
_entity_poly.pdbx_strand_id
1 'polypeptide(L)'
;MGIVLLVLIIGVGGYYLWYQKQQMQEMTEMFALEKESLSDEYEQLSIQYEGYKFGVGNDSLIALLTTEQEKVQRLQEELRTVKSTNVRRINELKKELETLRKVMRNYVIQIDSLNAENQQLKDENRQVTQKYQQASSRAARLSKEKDQLSERVEMASRLDAVNIQVRPITSKGKNAKKIDKAAQLMMTFIISKNITAPVGEQIIYVRLMKPDDDVLTKPNSGRFQFEN
;
A
#
# COMPACT_ATOMS: atom_id res chain seq x y z
N MET A 1 62.91 73.61 -32.31
CA MET A 1 62.09 72.58 -33.00
C MET A 1 62.06 71.24 -32.27
N GLY A 2 63.20 70.63 -31.89
CA GLY A 2 63.20 69.31 -31.23
C GLY A 2 62.44 69.21 -29.89
N ILE A 3 62.47 70.26 -29.07
CA ILE A 3 61.79 70.27 -27.75
C ILE A 3 60.26 70.33 -27.89
N VAL A 4 59.74 71.07 -28.87
CA VAL A 4 58.29 71.19 -29.12
C VAL A 4 57.70 69.86 -29.61
N LEU A 5 58.43 69.15 -30.48
CA LEU A 5 58.06 67.81 -30.93
C LEU A 5 58.05 66.78 -29.79
N LEU A 6 59.01 66.85 -28.87
CA LEU A 6 59.07 65.99 -27.68
C LEU A 6 57.87 66.19 -26.75
N VAL A 7 57.49 67.44 -26.48
CA VAL A 7 56.32 67.75 -25.64
C VAL A 7 55.02 67.26 -26.28
N LEU A 8 54.89 67.39 -27.61
CA LEU A 8 53.74 66.85 -28.35
C LEU A 8 53.66 65.32 -28.27
N ILE A 9 54.79 64.62 -28.42
CA ILE A 9 54.84 63.15 -28.32
C ILE A 9 54.48 62.67 -26.91
N ILE A 10 54.97 63.35 -25.87
CA ILE A 10 54.65 63.03 -24.47
C ILE A 10 53.17 63.32 -24.17
N GLY A 11 52.61 64.42 -24.69
CA GLY A 11 51.20 64.77 -24.52
C GLY A 11 50.25 63.77 -25.20
N VAL A 12 50.54 63.39 -26.45
CA VAL A 12 49.77 62.38 -27.20
C VAL A 12 49.90 61.00 -26.56
N GLY A 13 51.12 60.60 -26.15
CA GLY A 13 51.36 59.34 -25.44
C GLY A 13 50.65 59.28 -24.08
N GLY A 14 50.68 60.38 -23.32
CA GLY A 14 49.96 60.51 -22.05
C GLY A 14 48.44 60.45 -22.21
N TYR A 15 47.89 61.13 -23.22
CA TYR A 15 46.47 61.07 -23.55
C TYR A 15 46.04 59.66 -23.96
N TYR A 16 46.83 58.98 -24.81
CA TYR A 16 46.53 57.60 -25.22
C TYR A 16 46.54 56.63 -24.03
N LEU A 17 47.53 56.75 -23.13
CA LEU A 17 47.58 55.94 -21.91
C LEU A 17 46.42 56.23 -20.95
N TRP A 18 45.99 57.49 -20.83
CA TRP A 18 44.84 57.86 -20.02
C TRP A 18 43.53 57.30 -20.59
N TYR A 19 43.32 57.44 -21.90
CA TYR A 19 42.17 56.88 -22.61
C TYR A 19 42.12 55.35 -22.50
N GLN A 20 43.26 54.67 -22.66
CA GLN A 20 43.38 53.22 -22.51
C GLN A 20 43.13 52.77 -21.06
N LYS A 21 43.60 53.53 -20.06
CA LYS A 21 43.31 53.26 -18.65
C LYS A 21 41.81 53.40 -18.33
N GLN A 22 41.15 54.39 -18.89
CA GLN A 22 39.72 54.61 -18.67
C GLN A 22 38.87 53.48 -19.27
N GLN A 23 39.15 53.05 -20.50
CA GLN A 23 38.50 51.87 -21.10
C GLN A 23 38.77 50.59 -20.29
N MET A 24 40.00 50.42 -19.77
CA MET A 24 40.34 49.27 -18.94
C MET A 24 39.55 49.28 -17.62
N GLN A 25 39.38 50.45 -16.99
CA GLN A 25 38.57 50.60 -15.77
C GLN A 25 37.11 50.20 -16.01
N GLU A 26 36.45 50.77 -17.02
CA GLU A 26 35.06 50.44 -17.37
C GLU A 26 34.89 48.93 -17.65
N MET A 27 35.82 48.32 -18.37
CA MET A 27 35.79 46.89 -18.64
C MET A 27 35.99 46.05 -17.36
N THR A 28 36.88 46.45 -16.46
CA THR A 28 37.07 45.77 -15.17
C THR A 28 35.88 45.90 -14.23
N GLU A 29 35.18 47.03 -14.25
CA GLU A 29 33.91 47.22 -13.52
C GLU A 29 32.82 46.31 -14.07
N MET A 30 32.69 46.21 -15.40
CA MET A 30 31.74 45.30 -16.03
C MET A 30 31.98 43.84 -15.62
N PHE A 31 33.23 43.38 -15.64
CA PHE A 31 33.55 42.02 -15.18
C PHE A 31 33.33 41.83 -13.69
N ALA A 32 33.46 42.87 -12.87
CA ALA A 32 33.13 42.79 -11.45
C ALA A 32 31.62 42.60 -11.25
N LEU A 33 30.79 43.34 -11.99
CA LEU A 33 29.33 43.21 -11.98
C LEU A 33 28.87 41.83 -12.47
N GLU A 34 29.44 41.32 -13.56
CA GLU A 34 29.12 39.96 -14.05
C GLU A 34 29.47 38.89 -13.02
N LYS A 35 30.62 39.05 -12.34
CA LYS A 35 31.04 38.14 -11.28
C LYS A 35 30.09 38.17 -10.08
N GLU A 36 29.65 39.37 -9.68
CA GLU A 36 28.68 39.57 -8.61
C GLU A 36 27.34 38.92 -8.94
N SER A 37 26.78 39.21 -10.12
CA SER A 37 25.56 38.57 -10.61
C SER A 37 25.68 37.05 -10.62
N LEU A 38 26.82 36.50 -11.04
CA LEU A 38 27.04 35.06 -11.03
C LEU A 38 27.08 34.51 -9.60
N SER A 39 27.66 35.24 -8.64
CA SER A 39 27.67 34.86 -7.22
C SER A 39 26.25 34.78 -6.64
N ASP A 40 25.40 35.75 -6.95
CA ASP A 40 24.00 35.76 -6.53
C ASP A 40 23.23 34.58 -7.12
N GLU A 41 23.50 34.24 -8.38
CA GLU A 41 22.91 33.09 -9.04
C GLU A 41 23.31 31.75 -8.39
N TYR A 42 24.56 31.61 -7.94
CA TYR A 42 25.02 30.46 -7.15
C TYR A 42 24.32 30.38 -5.79
N GLU A 43 24.18 31.51 -5.10
CA GLU A 43 23.50 31.57 -3.80
C GLU A 43 22.02 31.17 -3.93
N GLN A 44 21.33 31.73 -4.93
CA GLN A 44 19.95 31.40 -5.22
C GLN A 44 19.79 29.91 -5.53
N LEU A 45 20.71 29.33 -6.32
CA LEU A 45 20.67 27.90 -6.62
C LEU A 45 20.89 27.05 -5.35
N SER A 46 21.82 27.45 -4.47
CA SER A 46 22.05 26.77 -3.19
C SER A 46 20.78 26.75 -2.33
N ILE A 47 20.09 27.89 -2.22
CA ILE A 47 18.81 27.99 -1.48
C ILE A 47 17.74 27.08 -2.11
N GLN A 48 17.67 26.98 -3.43
CA GLN A 48 16.75 26.06 -4.10
C GLN A 48 17.04 24.60 -3.72
N TYR A 49 18.31 24.18 -3.68
CA TYR A 49 18.68 22.83 -3.22
C TYR A 49 18.22 22.55 -1.80
N GLU A 50 18.39 23.51 -0.88
CA GLU A 50 17.91 23.38 0.49
C GLU A 50 16.39 23.24 0.54
N GLY A 51 15.65 24.07 -0.17
CA GLY A 51 14.19 24.03 -0.22
C GLY A 51 13.66 22.66 -0.65
N TYR A 52 14.21 22.08 -1.72
CA TYR A 52 13.75 20.78 -2.22
C TYR A 52 14.12 19.61 -1.30
N LYS A 53 15.26 19.66 -0.60
CA LYS A 53 15.65 18.60 0.36
C LYS A 53 14.59 18.35 1.43
N PHE A 54 13.93 19.40 1.92
CA PHE A 54 12.90 19.25 2.96
C PHE A 54 11.61 18.62 2.45
N GLY A 55 11.35 18.67 1.14
CA GLY A 55 10.14 18.13 0.50
C GLY A 55 10.27 16.68 0.02
N VAL A 56 11.45 16.08 0.10
CA VAL A 56 11.74 14.75 -0.46
C VAL A 56 11.85 13.72 0.64
N GLY A 57 11.05 12.66 0.56
CA GLY A 57 11.10 11.51 1.49
C GLY A 57 11.97 10.34 1.02
N ASN A 58 12.72 10.49 -0.07
CA ASN A 58 13.56 9.45 -0.65
C ASN A 58 15.04 9.71 -0.31
N ASP A 59 15.63 8.86 0.53
CA ASP A 59 17.00 9.01 1.03
C ASP A 59 18.05 9.11 -0.09
N SER A 60 17.90 8.35 -1.17
CA SER A 60 18.82 8.39 -2.32
C SER A 60 18.76 9.74 -3.04
N LEU A 61 17.57 10.30 -3.24
CA LEU A 61 17.41 11.64 -3.83
C LEU A 61 17.94 12.73 -2.89
N ILE A 62 17.75 12.61 -1.58
CA ILE A 62 18.32 13.54 -0.60
C ILE A 62 19.85 13.52 -0.66
N ALA A 63 20.46 12.34 -0.76
CA ALA A 63 21.91 12.20 -0.90
C ALA A 63 22.42 12.87 -2.18
N LEU A 64 21.78 12.63 -3.32
CA LEU A 64 22.13 13.25 -4.60
C LEU A 64 22.01 14.79 -4.56
N LEU A 65 20.90 15.31 -4.03
CA LEU A 65 20.70 16.74 -3.84
C LEU A 65 21.75 17.35 -2.90
N THR A 66 22.18 16.61 -1.88
CA THR A 66 23.25 17.04 -0.97
C THR A 66 24.58 17.17 -1.68
N THR A 67 24.98 16.15 -2.44
CA THR A 67 26.25 16.19 -3.17
C THR A 67 26.29 17.30 -4.21
N GLU A 68 25.19 17.55 -4.92
CA GLU A 68 25.13 18.66 -5.88
C GLU A 68 25.12 20.03 -5.18
N GLN A 69 24.46 20.16 -4.02
CA GLN A 69 24.52 21.38 -3.20
C GLN A 69 25.96 21.69 -2.74
N GLU A 70 26.69 20.69 -2.25
CA GLU A 70 28.09 20.85 -1.86
C GLU A 70 28.96 21.27 -3.05
N LYS A 71 28.64 20.79 -4.25
CA LYS A 71 29.30 21.21 -5.48
C LYS A 71 28.99 22.68 -5.82
N VAL A 72 27.73 23.12 -5.69
CA VAL A 72 27.34 24.53 -5.83
C VAL A 72 28.16 25.41 -4.87
N GLN A 73 28.26 25.03 -3.60
CA GLN A 73 29.02 25.77 -2.58
C GLN A 73 30.51 25.86 -2.92
N ARG A 74 31.14 24.75 -3.31
CA ARG A 74 32.57 24.76 -3.71
C ARG A 74 32.84 25.66 -4.91
N LEU A 75 31.97 25.64 -5.92
CA LEU A 75 32.12 26.50 -7.10
C LEU A 75 31.86 27.97 -6.79
N GLN A 76 30.95 28.25 -5.85
CA GLN A 76 30.72 29.60 -5.34
C GLN A 76 31.96 30.12 -4.57
N GLU A 77 32.56 29.29 -3.72
CA GLU A 77 33.82 29.62 -3.03
C GLU A 77 34.95 29.87 -4.04
N GLU A 78 35.07 29.02 -5.05
CA GLU A 78 36.04 29.22 -6.12
C GLU A 78 35.81 30.56 -6.83
N LEU A 79 34.57 30.84 -7.22
CA LEU A 79 34.18 32.11 -7.84
C LEU A 79 34.61 33.30 -6.99
N ARG A 80 34.42 33.25 -5.66
CA ARG A 80 34.85 34.32 -4.75
C ARG A 80 36.35 34.60 -4.87
N THR A 81 37.19 33.56 -4.98
CA THR A 81 38.66 33.70 -5.09
C THR A 81 39.16 34.11 -6.47
N VAL A 82 38.42 33.80 -7.55
CA VAL A 82 38.80 34.13 -8.93
C VAL A 82 38.76 35.65 -9.16
N LYS A 83 39.81 36.22 -9.75
CA LYS A 83 39.81 37.65 -10.12
C LYS A 83 38.75 37.92 -11.18
N SER A 84 38.03 39.04 -11.06
CA SER A 84 37.03 39.48 -12.05
C SER A 84 37.62 39.57 -13.46
N THR A 85 38.89 39.93 -13.59
CA THR A 85 39.60 40.01 -14.87
C THR A 85 39.86 38.65 -15.55
N ASN A 86 39.64 37.52 -14.86
CA ASN A 86 39.81 36.19 -15.44
C ASN A 86 38.51 35.71 -16.10
N VAL A 87 38.18 36.34 -17.23
CA VAL A 87 36.96 36.10 -18.02
C VAL A 87 36.81 34.64 -18.44
N ARG A 88 37.92 33.95 -18.73
CA ARG A 88 37.87 32.53 -19.12
C ARG A 88 37.32 31.67 -18.00
N ARG A 89 37.85 31.81 -16.78
CA ARG A 89 37.40 30.98 -15.64
C ARG A 89 35.96 31.34 -15.22
N ILE A 90 35.59 32.62 -15.26
CA ILE A 90 34.22 33.06 -14.99
C ILE A 90 33.23 32.43 -15.98
N ASN A 91 33.58 32.39 -17.27
CA ASN A 91 32.75 31.75 -18.29
C ASN A 91 32.65 30.21 -18.11
N GLU A 92 33.70 29.56 -17.64
CA GLU A 92 33.66 28.13 -17.29
C GLU A 92 32.71 27.89 -16.10
N LEU A 93 32.86 28.65 -15.01
CA LEU A 93 31.97 28.59 -13.85
C LEU A 93 30.51 28.85 -14.24
N LYS A 94 30.25 29.83 -15.10
CA LYS A 94 28.90 30.09 -15.64
C LYS A 94 28.31 28.88 -16.36
N LYS A 95 29.11 28.14 -17.15
CA LYS A 95 28.64 26.90 -17.81
C LYS A 95 28.40 25.77 -16.81
N GLU A 96 29.22 25.68 -15.77
CA GLU A 96 29.03 24.70 -14.70
C GLU A 96 27.73 24.99 -13.92
N LEU A 97 27.45 26.25 -13.61
CA LEU A 97 26.19 26.69 -13.02
C LEU A 97 24.98 26.32 -13.89
N GLU A 98 25.04 26.56 -15.20
CA GLU A 98 23.98 26.16 -16.14
C GLU A 98 23.74 24.64 -16.16
N THR A 99 24.82 23.87 -16.00
CA THR A 99 24.73 22.41 -15.90
C THR A 99 24.03 22.01 -14.60
N LEU A 100 24.41 22.61 -13.47
CA LEU A 100 23.77 22.38 -12.16
C LEU A 100 22.29 22.75 -12.18
N ARG A 101 21.93 23.87 -12.82
CA ARG A 101 20.52 24.26 -13.02
C ARG A 101 19.71 23.24 -13.82
N LYS A 102 20.31 22.61 -14.83
CA LYS A 102 19.64 21.55 -15.60
C LYS A 102 19.43 20.30 -14.76
N VAL A 103 20.44 19.90 -14.01
CA VAL A 103 20.36 18.76 -13.07
C VAL A 103 19.28 19.02 -12.02
N MET A 104 19.27 20.21 -11.42
CA MET A 104 18.24 20.62 -10.48
C MET A 104 16.83 20.50 -11.07
N ARG A 105 16.60 21.09 -12.25
CA ARG A 105 15.29 21.00 -12.94
C ARG A 105 14.83 19.55 -13.15
N ASN A 106 15.76 18.66 -13.54
CA ASN A 106 15.44 17.24 -13.71
C ASN A 106 15.07 16.57 -12.37
N TYR A 107 15.70 16.95 -11.26
CA TYR A 107 15.32 16.44 -9.94
C TYR A 107 13.97 16.96 -9.50
N VAL A 108 13.65 18.25 -9.72
CA VAL A 108 12.33 18.81 -9.42
C VAL A 108 11.22 18.03 -10.13
N ILE A 109 11.39 17.77 -11.43
CA ILE A 109 10.41 16.97 -12.21
C ILE A 109 10.25 15.56 -11.63
N GLN A 110 11.35 14.91 -11.24
CA GLN A 110 11.29 13.58 -10.63
C GLN A 110 10.58 13.60 -9.27
N ILE A 111 10.84 14.60 -8.44
CA ILE A 111 10.19 14.77 -7.13
C ILE A 111 8.69 14.98 -7.31
N ASP A 112 8.29 15.86 -8.23
CA ASP A 112 6.88 16.12 -8.52
C ASP A 112 6.17 14.87 -9.03
N SER A 113 6.79 14.13 -9.96
CA SER A 113 6.27 12.86 -10.46
C SER A 113 6.11 11.83 -9.34
N LEU A 114 7.11 11.67 -8.48
CA LEU A 114 7.06 10.74 -7.35
C LEU A 114 6.01 11.15 -6.33
N ASN A 115 5.82 12.44 -6.09
CA ASN A 115 4.78 12.94 -5.19
C ASN A 115 3.38 12.69 -5.75
N ALA A 116 3.18 12.92 -7.05
CA ALA A 116 1.93 12.62 -7.74
C ALA A 116 1.60 11.12 -7.70
N GLU A 117 2.58 10.27 -8.01
CA GLU A 117 2.42 8.81 -7.96
C GLU A 117 2.16 8.33 -6.52
N ASN A 118 2.88 8.85 -5.53
CA ASN A 118 2.61 8.54 -4.12
C ASN A 118 1.20 8.95 -3.69
N GLN A 119 0.70 10.09 -4.15
CA GLN A 119 -0.65 10.53 -3.84
C GLN A 119 -1.70 9.61 -4.48
N GLN A 120 -1.51 9.24 -5.75
CA GLN A 120 -2.36 8.28 -6.44
C GLN A 120 -2.36 6.91 -5.72
N LEU A 121 -1.18 6.38 -5.37
CA LEU A 121 -1.05 5.11 -4.66
C LEU A 121 -1.73 5.15 -3.28
N LYS A 122 -1.65 6.26 -2.56
CA LYS A 122 -2.37 6.44 -1.29
C LYS A 122 -3.88 6.37 -1.47
N ASP A 123 -4.41 7.01 -2.51
CA ASP A 123 -5.84 7.02 -2.79
C ASP A 123 -6.33 5.65 -3.29
N GLU A 124 -5.55 4.96 -4.13
CA GLU A 124 -5.82 3.58 -4.53
C GLU A 124 -5.80 2.63 -3.33
N ASN A 125 -4.81 2.76 -2.44
CA ASN A 125 -4.71 1.94 -1.23
C ASN A 125 -5.94 2.14 -0.31
N ARG A 126 -6.38 3.39 -0.13
CA ARG A 126 -7.63 3.70 0.61
C ARG A 126 -8.83 3.01 -0.03
N GLN A 127 -8.99 3.11 -1.35
CA GLN A 127 -10.11 2.48 -2.06
C GLN A 127 -10.07 0.95 -1.96
N VAL A 128 -8.90 0.33 -2.14
CA VAL A 128 -8.71 -1.11 -2.04
C VAL A 128 -9.00 -1.59 -0.62
N THR A 129 -8.51 -0.88 0.39
CA THR A 129 -8.77 -1.20 1.80
C THR A 129 -10.26 -1.13 2.12
N GLN A 130 -10.97 -0.09 1.64
CA GLN A 130 -12.42 0.02 1.82
C GLN A 130 -13.18 -1.12 1.13
N LYS A 131 -12.84 -1.44 -0.13
CA LYS A 131 -13.46 -2.56 -0.87
C LYS A 131 -13.20 -3.89 -0.17
N TYR A 132 -11.99 -4.10 0.33
CA TYR A 132 -11.63 -5.30 1.09
C TYR A 132 -12.45 -5.44 2.37
N GLN A 133 -12.57 -4.37 3.17
CA GLN A 133 -13.38 -4.38 4.40
C GLN A 133 -14.87 -4.64 4.10
N GLN A 134 -15.41 -4.04 3.04
CA GLN A 134 -16.78 -4.29 2.60
C GLN A 134 -16.99 -5.73 2.13
N ALA A 135 -16.07 -6.29 1.34
CA ALA A 135 -16.14 -7.67 0.89
C ALA A 135 -16.01 -8.66 2.06
N SER A 136 -15.08 -8.42 2.97
CA SER A 136 -14.86 -9.24 4.17
C SER A 136 -16.08 -9.23 5.09
N SER A 137 -16.66 -8.06 5.38
CA SER A 137 -17.88 -7.96 6.20
C SER A 137 -19.09 -8.62 5.54
N ARG A 138 -19.25 -8.48 4.21
CA ARG A 138 -20.29 -9.19 3.46
C ARG A 138 -20.09 -10.70 3.49
N ALA A 139 -18.85 -11.18 3.34
CA ALA A 139 -18.55 -12.61 3.42
C ALA A 139 -18.85 -13.17 4.81
N ALA A 140 -18.47 -12.46 5.88
CA ALA A 140 -18.78 -12.86 7.25
C ALA A 140 -20.30 -12.92 7.51
N ARG A 141 -21.04 -11.91 7.02
CA ARG A 141 -22.51 -11.90 7.12
C ARG A 141 -23.15 -13.06 6.34
N LEU A 142 -22.71 -13.29 5.10
CA LEU A 142 -23.23 -14.40 4.28
C LEU A 142 -22.91 -15.76 4.89
N SER A 143 -21.73 -15.93 5.50
CA SER A 143 -21.39 -17.16 6.24
C SER A 143 -22.37 -17.37 7.40
N LYS A 144 -22.59 -16.34 8.21
CA LYS A 144 -23.53 -16.43 9.34
C LYS A 144 -24.97 -16.70 8.89
N GLU A 145 -25.42 -16.04 7.82
CA GLU A 145 -26.75 -16.30 7.24
C GLU A 145 -26.84 -17.73 6.70
N LYS A 146 -25.79 -18.25 6.06
CA LYS A 146 -25.72 -19.63 5.59
C LYS A 146 -25.79 -20.61 6.76
N ASP A 147 -25.03 -20.39 7.83
CA ASP A 147 -25.03 -21.27 9.00
C ASP A 147 -26.42 -21.33 9.65
N GLN A 148 -27.06 -20.17 9.83
CA GLN A 148 -28.44 -20.08 10.35
C GLN A 148 -29.46 -20.75 9.43
N LEU A 149 -29.35 -20.57 8.11
CA LEU A 149 -30.22 -21.22 7.15
C LEU A 149 -30.00 -22.74 7.14
N SER A 150 -28.75 -23.18 7.25
CA SER A 150 -28.39 -24.61 7.32
C SER A 150 -28.99 -25.25 8.56
N GLU A 151 -28.85 -24.63 9.74
CA GLU A 151 -29.43 -25.11 11.00
C GLU A 151 -30.97 -25.17 10.91
N ARG A 152 -31.61 -24.16 10.32
CA ARG A 152 -33.07 -24.15 10.10
C ARG A 152 -33.52 -25.26 9.15
N VAL A 153 -32.79 -25.48 8.06
CA VAL A 153 -33.09 -26.54 7.11
C VAL A 153 -32.90 -27.91 7.77
N GLU A 154 -31.84 -28.09 8.56
CA GLU A 154 -31.58 -29.31 9.31
C GLU A 154 -32.71 -29.62 10.30
N MET A 155 -33.11 -28.64 11.13
CA MET A 155 -34.25 -28.79 12.03
C MET A 155 -35.54 -29.09 11.28
N ALA A 156 -35.82 -28.36 10.20
CA ALA A 156 -37.02 -28.55 9.39
C ALA A 156 -37.00 -29.88 8.60
N SER A 157 -35.83 -30.49 8.37
CA SER A 157 -35.65 -31.77 7.66
C SER A 157 -35.86 -33.00 8.55
N ARG A 158 -36.02 -32.82 9.87
CA ARG A 158 -36.25 -33.92 10.82
C ARG A 158 -37.52 -34.69 10.47
N LEU A 159 -37.44 -36.02 10.49
CA LEU A 159 -38.56 -36.91 10.20
C LEU A 159 -39.26 -37.30 11.50
N ASP A 160 -40.53 -36.92 11.64
CA ASP A 160 -41.33 -37.25 12.81
C ASP A 160 -42.07 -38.58 12.64
N ALA A 161 -41.83 -39.51 13.55
CA ALA A 161 -42.58 -40.76 13.66
C ALA A 161 -43.82 -40.55 14.55
N VAL A 162 -45.00 -40.72 13.96
CA VAL A 162 -46.30 -40.61 14.64
C VAL A 162 -46.97 -41.97 14.76
N ASN A 163 -47.95 -42.08 15.66
CA ASN A 163 -48.73 -43.29 15.89
C ASN A 163 -47.85 -44.52 16.18
N ILE A 164 -46.84 -44.36 17.03
CA ILE A 164 -45.97 -45.44 17.47
C ILE A 164 -46.79 -46.39 18.35
N GLN A 165 -47.00 -47.60 17.88
CA GLN A 165 -47.69 -48.66 18.60
C GLN A 165 -46.74 -49.84 18.80
N VAL A 166 -46.67 -50.31 20.04
CA VAL A 166 -45.89 -51.50 20.39
C VAL A 166 -46.85 -52.55 20.92
N ARG A 167 -46.82 -53.74 20.31
CA ARG A 167 -47.67 -54.86 20.73
C ARG A 167 -46.87 -56.14 20.87
N PRO A 168 -47.07 -56.91 21.94
CA PRO A 168 -46.44 -58.21 22.07
C PRO A 168 -47.10 -59.22 21.12
N ILE A 169 -46.28 -59.98 20.39
CA ILE A 169 -46.73 -61.04 19.50
C ILE A 169 -46.18 -62.39 19.98
N THR A 170 -47.00 -63.43 19.78
CA THR A 170 -46.61 -64.83 19.98
C THR A 170 -45.64 -65.27 18.88
N SER A 171 -44.97 -66.41 19.05
CA SER A 171 -44.09 -67.02 18.02
C SER A 171 -44.80 -67.30 16.70
N LYS A 172 -46.14 -67.36 16.70
CA LYS A 172 -47.00 -67.54 15.51
C LYS A 172 -47.49 -66.22 14.92
N GLY A 173 -46.97 -65.06 15.34
CA GLY A 173 -47.32 -63.74 14.83
C GLY A 173 -48.67 -63.15 15.30
N LYS A 174 -49.42 -63.87 16.15
CA LYS A 174 -50.68 -63.36 16.72
C LYS A 174 -50.44 -62.49 17.95
N ASN A 175 -51.30 -61.51 18.19
CA ASN A 175 -51.28 -60.67 19.40
C ASN A 175 -51.28 -61.55 20.67
N ALA A 176 -50.27 -61.37 21.53
CA ALA A 176 -50.16 -62.07 22.79
C ALA A 176 -51.00 -61.35 23.86
N LYS A 177 -52.05 -62.01 24.37
CA LYS A 177 -52.90 -61.46 25.45
C LYS A 177 -52.29 -61.60 26.84
N LYS A 178 -51.22 -62.40 26.98
CA LYS A 178 -50.52 -62.65 28.24
C LYS A 178 -49.00 -62.57 27.99
N ILE A 179 -48.26 -62.07 28.99
CA ILE A 179 -46.82 -61.77 28.90
C ILE A 179 -45.99 -63.06 28.71
N ASP A 180 -46.37 -64.15 29.38
CA ASP A 180 -45.75 -65.48 29.24
C ASP A 180 -45.78 -66.04 27.81
N LYS A 181 -46.75 -65.60 27.00
CA LYS A 181 -46.90 -66.00 25.60
C LYS A 181 -46.28 -65.00 24.62
N ALA A 182 -45.75 -63.88 25.09
CA ALA A 182 -45.07 -62.90 24.25
C ALA A 182 -43.67 -63.40 23.87
N ALA A 183 -43.43 -63.54 22.57
CA ALA A 183 -42.13 -63.98 22.04
C ALA A 183 -41.35 -62.82 21.40
N GLN A 184 -42.05 -61.86 20.79
CA GLN A 184 -41.44 -60.70 20.13
C GLN A 184 -42.31 -59.45 20.36
N LEU A 185 -41.71 -58.27 20.17
CA LEU A 185 -42.42 -56.99 20.14
C LEU A 185 -42.55 -56.54 18.69
N MET A 186 -43.78 -56.35 18.22
CA MET A 186 -44.05 -55.72 16.95
C MET A 186 -44.23 -54.23 17.18
N MET A 187 -43.41 -53.43 16.49
CA MET A 187 -43.53 -51.98 16.46
C MET A 187 -44.10 -51.54 15.12
N THR A 188 -45.09 -50.66 15.15
CA THR A 188 -45.68 -50.04 13.96
C THR A 188 -45.70 -48.54 14.18
N PHE A 189 -45.27 -47.77 13.19
CA PHE A 189 -45.26 -46.31 13.22
C PHE A 189 -45.47 -45.76 11.80
N ILE A 190 -45.82 -44.49 11.71
CA ILE A 190 -45.98 -43.77 10.45
C ILE A 190 -44.98 -42.61 10.47
N ILE A 191 -44.21 -42.44 9.40
CA ILE A 191 -43.36 -41.26 9.23
C ILE A 191 -44.21 -40.18 8.57
N SER A 192 -44.32 -39.01 9.22
CA SER A 192 -45.06 -37.87 8.68
C SER A 192 -44.38 -37.34 7.42
N LYS A 193 -45.18 -36.86 6.47
CA LYS A 193 -44.65 -36.26 5.23
C LYS A 193 -43.84 -35.01 5.58
N ASN A 194 -42.55 -35.02 5.23
CA ASN A 194 -41.67 -33.86 5.31
C ASN A 194 -41.14 -33.53 3.91
N ILE A 195 -41.38 -32.31 3.43
CA ILE A 195 -40.95 -31.85 2.10
C ILE A 195 -39.53 -31.24 2.10
N THR A 196 -38.97 -30.96 3.28
CA THR A 196 -37.64 -30.38 3.47
C THR A 196 -36.58 -31.47 3.72
N ALA A 197 -37.00 -32.70 4.03
CA ALA A 197 -36.11 -33.84 4.19
C ALA A 197 -35.50 -34.29 2.85
N PRO A 198 -34.21 -34.70 2.82
CA PRO A 198 -33.58 -35.22 1.62
C PRO A 198 -34.23 -36.54 1.17
N VAL A 199 -34.44 -36.68 -0.13
CA VAL A 199 -34.99 -37.90 -0.74
C VAL A 199 -33.91 -38.97 -0.79
N GLY A 200 -34.18 -40.15 -0.24
CA GLY A 200 -33.25 -41.27 -0.25
C GLY A 200 -33.68 -42.40 0.68
N GLU A 201 -32.92 -43.49 0.65
CA GLU A 201 -33.08 -44.57 1.63
C GLU A 201 -32.65 -44.10 3.02
N GLN A 202 -33.48 -44.35 4.02
CA GLN A 202 -33.23 -43.99 5.41
C GLN A 202 -33.24 -45.25 6.28
N ILE A 203 -32.22 -45.39 7.13
CA ILE A 203 -32.13 -46.50 8.08
C ILE A 203 -32.76 -46.07 9.39
N ILE A 204 -33.71 -46.86 9.89
CA ILE A 204 -34.43 -46.57 11.13
C ILE A 204 -33.89 -47.46 12.23
N TYR A 205 -33.40 -46.83 13.29
CA TYR A 205 -32.96 -47.52 14.51
C TYR A 205 -34.03 -47.41 15.59
N VAL A 206 -34.25 -48.50 16.33
CA VAL A 206 -35.18 -48.55 17.45
C VAL A 206 -34.39 -48.79 18.73
N ARG A 207 -34.51 -47.86 19.69
CA ARG A 207 -33.91 -47.98 21.03
C ARG A 207 -34.97 -48.38 22.04
N LEU A 208 -34.73 -49.48 22.75
CA LEU A 208 -35.59 -49.96 23.84
C LEU A 208 -34.92 -49.63 25.17
N MET A 209 -35.64 -48.94 26.06
CA MET A 209 -35.15 -48.49 27.36
C MET A 209 -36.04 -49.03 28.47
N LYS A 210 -35.44 -49.36 29.61
CA LYS A 210 -36.17 -49.65 30.84
C LYS A 210 -36.72 -48.34 31.43
N PRO A 211 -37.74 -48.40 32.31
CA PRO A 211 -38.24 -47.22 33.02
C PRO A 211 -37.16 -46.45 33.80
N ASP A 212 -36.09 -47.12 34.22
CA ASP A 212 -34.93 -46.53 34.92
C ASP A 212 -33.89 -45.90 33.97
N ASP A 213 -34.28 -45.63 32.72
CA ASP A 213 -33.46 -45.02 31.65
C ASP A 213 -32.27 -45.87 31.16
N ASP A 214 -32.16 -47.12 31.62
CA ASP A 214 -31.13 -48.06 31.18
C ASP A 214 -31.50 -48.74 29.85
N VAL A 215 -30.57 -48.75 28.90
CA VAL A 215 -30.80 -49.28 27.54
C VAL A 215 -30.76 -50.81 27.55
N LEU A 216 -31.79 -51.43 26.97
CA LEU A 216 -31.81 -52.88 26.76
C LEU A 216 -30.86 -53.27 25.62
N THR A 217 -29.61 -53.58 25.95
CA THR A 217 -28.61 -54.07 25.00
C THR A 217 -28.44 -55.58 25.09
N LYS A 218 -28.33 -56.26 23.95
CA LYS A 218 -27.85 -57.66 23.92
C LYS A 218 -26.31 -57.68 24.01
N PRO A 219 -25.71 -58.70 24.65
CA PRO A 219 -24.26 -58.90 24.58
C PRO A 219 -23.89 -59.16 23.10
N ASN A 220 -22.98 -58.34 22.55
CA ASN A 220 -22.36 -58.46 21.21
C ASN A 220 -23.11 -57.91 19.98
N SER A 221 -24.30 -57.30 20.11
CA SER A 221 -24.88 -56.48 19.02
C SER A 221 -26.01 -55.59 19.53
N GLY A 222 -26.06 -54.34 19.08
CA GLY A 222 -27.17 -53.43 19.40
C GLY A 222 -26.78 -52.04 19.92
N ARG A 223 -25.54 -51.59 19.67
CA ARG A 223 -25.14 -50.19 19.93
C ARG A 223 -24.93 -49.48 18.60
N PHE A 224 -25.56 -48.32 18.46
CA PHE A 224 -25.35 -47.38 17.37
C PHE A 224 -25.07 -46.01 17.99
N GLN A 225 -24.34 -45.15 17.28
CA GLN A 225 -24.15 -43.77 17.72
C GLN A 225 -25.46 -43.02 17.50
N PHE A 226 -25.98 -42.42 18.57
CA PHE A 226 -27.15 -41.56 18.51
C PHE A 226 -26.64 -40.12 18.40
N GLU A 227 -26.89 -39.47 17.28
CA GLU A 227 -26.59 -38.06 17.10
C GLU A 227 -27.57 -37.22 17.92
N ASN A 228 -27.04 -36.24 18.66
CA ASN A 228 -27.79 -35.11 19.20
C ASN A 228 -27.39 -33.87 18.42
#